data_AF-A0A1E5G247-F1
#
_entry.id   AF-A0A1E5G247-F1
#
_cell.length_a   1.000
_cell.length_b   1.000
_cell.length_c   1.000
_cell.angle_alpha   90.00
_cell.angle_beta   90.00
_cell.angle_gamma   90.00
#
_symmetry.space_group_name_H-M   'P 1'
#
loop_
_entity.id
_entity.type
_entity.pdbx_description
1 polymer ?
#
loop_
_entity_poly.entity_id
_entity_poly.type
_entity_poly.pdbx_seq_one_letter_code
_entity_poly.pdbx_strand_id
1 'polypeptide(L)'
;MIGNIGVPGLILILVIALIVFGPNKLPELGRAVGRTLKEFKGATKDLTSSLDDEDEKPRPKKKVVKEEETVVEAKEDTNEQK
;
A
#
# COMPACT_ATOMS: atom_id res chain seq x y z
N MET A 1 15.36 -20.33 -29.80
CA MET A 1 16.34 -19.23 -29.71
C MET A 1 15.75 -17.89 -29.24
N ILE A 2 14.42 -17.72 -29.12
CA ILE A 2 13.78 -16.45 -28.67
C ILE A 2 13.63 -16.34 -27.13
N GLY A 3 13.73 -17.45 -26.40
CA GLY A 3 13.54 -17.49 -24.94
C GLY A 3 14.61 -16.78 -24.09
N ASN A 4 15.70 -16.29 -24.70
CA ASN A 4 16.77 -15.58 -24.00
C ASN A 4 16.54 -14.06 -23.93
N ILE A 5 15.48 -13.54 -24.58
CA ILE A 5 15.05 -12.14 -24.45
C ILE A 5 14.20 -12.00 -23.18
N GLY A 6 14.77 -12.39 -22.06
CA GLY A 6 14.15 -12.23 -20.74
C GLY A 6 14.26 -10.78 -20.26
N VAL A 7 14.45 -10.64 -18.95
CA VAL A 7 14.69 -9.36 -18.27
C VAL A 7 15.71 -8.45 -18.99
N PRO A 8 16.82 -8.93 -19.59
CA PRO A 8 17.77 -8.08 -20.29
C PRO A 8 17.16 -7.31 -21.49
N GLY A 9 16.26 -7.94 -22.25
CA GLY A 9 15.59 -7.30 -23.38
C GLY A 9 14.62 -6.21 -22.93
N LEU A 10 13.90 -6.46 -21.83
CA LEU A 10 13.00 -5.48 -21.23
C LEU A 10 13.77 -4.26 -20.74
N ILE A 11 14.95 -4.45 -20.11
CA ILE A 11 15.81 -3.34 -19.67
C ILE A 11 16.26 -2.48 -20.85
N LEU A 12 16.66 -3.09 -21.97
CA LEU A 12 17.06 -2.33 -23.17
C LEU A 12 15.93 -1.42 -23.69
N ILE A 13 14.71 -1.96 -23.78
CA ILE A 13 13.53 -1.19 -24.18
C ILE A 13 13.25 -0.07 -23.17
N LEU A 14 13.37 -0.36 -21.87
CA LEU A 14 13.17 0.60 -20.80
C LEU A 14 14.17 1.77 -20.94
N VAL A 15 15.46 1.50 -21.17
CA VAL A 15 16.48 2.53 -21.37
C VAL A 15 16.14 3.45 -22.55
N ILE A 16 15.73 2.88 -23.70
CA ILE A 16 15.33 3.69 -24.87
C ILE A 16 14.10 4.55 -24.52
N ALA A 17 13.11 3.96 -23.85
CA ALA A 17 11.94 4.70 -23.39
C ALA A 17 12.32 5.82 -22.39
N LEU A 18 13.28 5.60 -21.51
CA LEU A 18 13.79 6.62 -20.58
C LEU A 18 14.52 7.74 -21.28
N ILE A 19 15.18 7.49 -22.42
CA ILE A 19 15.82 8.55 -23.19
C ILE A 19 14.76 9.44 -23.85
N VAL A 20 13.69 8.85 -24.38
CA VAL A 20 12.60 9.58 -25.06
C VAL A 20 11.72 10.32 -24.06
N PHE A 21 11.26 9.64 -23.00
CA PHE A 21 10.31 10.18 -22.03
C PHE A 21 10.96 10.79 -20.80
N GLY A 22 12.18 10.37 -20.44
CA GLY A 22 12.87 10.78 -19.21
C GLY A 22 12.60 9.87 -18.00
N PRO A 23 13.59 9.63 -17.13
CA PRO A 23 13.46 8.79 -15.92
C PRO A 23 12.46 9.33 -14.90
N ASN A 24 12.19 10.64 -14.92
CA ASN A 24 11.25 11.26 -14.00
C ASN A 24 9.77 11.12 -14.43
N LYS A 25 9.51 10.85 -15.72
CA LYS A 25 8.14 10.79 -16.25
C LYS A 25 7.42 9.48 -15.99
N LEU A 26 8.11 8.34 -16.06
CA LEU A 26 7.49 7.04 -15.73
C LEU A 26 7.00 6.98 -14.27
N PRO A 27 7.77 7.41 -13.24
CA PRO A 27 7.30 7.44 -11.86
C PRO A 27 6.19 8.46 -11.62
N GLU A 28 6.24 9.61 -12.30
CA GLU A 28 5.21 10.65 -12.23
C GLU A 28 3.86 10.14 -12.77
N LEU A 29 3.88 9.52 -13.96
CA LEU A 29 2.72 8.87 -14.56
C LEU A 29 2.21 7.70 -13.69
N GLY A 30 3.11 6.85 -13.18
CA GLY A 30 2.76 5.75 -12.29
C GLY A 30 2.10 6.22 -10.99
N ARG A 31 2.53 7.36 -10.43
CA ARG A 31 1.90 7.98 -9.27
C ARG A 31 0.51 8.52 -9.57
N ALA A 32 0.32 9.17 -10.72
CA ALA A 32 -0.98 9.66 -11.14
C ALA A 32 -1.97 8.50 -11.37
N VAL A 33 -1.57 7.52 -12.18
CA VAL A 33 -2.34 6.31 -12.47
C VAL A 33 -2.60 5.52 -11.19
N GLY A 34 -1.60 5.36 -10.32
CA GLY A 34 -1.74 4.63 -9.05
C GLY A 34 -2.74 5.24 -8.08
N ARG A 35 -2.87 6.58 -8.04
CA ARG A 35 -3.93 7.24 -7.26
C ARG A 35 -5.31 6.92 -7.81
N THR A 36 -5.49 7.03 -9.12
CA THR A 36 -6.74 6.66 -9.80
C THR A 36 -7.10 5.19 -9.56
N LEU A 37 -6.14 4.27 -9.69
CA LEU A 37 -6.38 2.85 -9.44
C LEU A 37 -6.74 2.57 -7.97
N LYS A 38 -6.14 3.29 -7.02
CA LYS A 38 -6.45 3.15 -5.59
C LYS A 38 -7.88 3.57 -5.28
N GLU A 39 -8.30 4.72 -5.83
CA GLU A 39 -9.67 5.23 -5.68
C GLU A 39 -10.67 4.32 -6.38
N PHE A 40 -10.36 3.90 -7.62
CA PHE A 40 -11.17 2.95 -8.37
C PHE A 40 -11.31 1.60 -7.64
N LYS A 41 -10.24 1.09 -7.03
CA LYS A 41 -10.27 -0.14 -6.23
C LYS A 41 -11.14 0.02 -4.99
N GLY A 42 -11.10 1.17 -4.32
CA GLY A 42 -11.99 1.50 -3.21
C GLY A 42 -13.44 1.47 -3.62
N ALA A 43 -13.79 2.27 -4.64
CA ALA A 43 -15.15 2.33 -5.18
C ALA A 43 -15.67 0.96 -5.66
N THR A 44 -14.83 0.21 -6.38
CA THR A 44 -15.18 -1.15 -6.85
C THR A 44 -15.40 -2.10 -5.68
N LYS A 45 -14.59 -2.00 -4.62
CA LYS A 45 -14.73 -2.84 -3.42
C LYS A 45 -16.03 -2.54 -2.69
N ASP A 46 -16.42 -1.28 -2.58
CA ASP A 46 -17.67 -0.89 -1.94
C ASP A 46 -18.88 -1.38 -2.76
N LEU A 47 -18.81 -1.26 -4.09
CA LEU A 47 -19.82 -1.80 -5.01
C LEU A 47 -19.94 -3.32 -4.96
N THR A 48 -18.81 -4.05 -4.95
CA THR A 48 -18.82 -5.51 -4.82
C THR A 48 -19.35 -5.94 -3.46
N SER A 49 -18.93 -5.28 -2.38
CA SER A 49 -19.42 -5.60 -1.04
C SER A 49 -20.94 -5.42 -0.94
N SER A 50 -21.52 -4.38 -1.54
CA SER A 50 -22.98 -4.21 -1.57
C SER A 50 -23.74 -5.25 -2.41
N LEU A 51 -23.06 -5.95 -3.31
CA LEU A 51 -23.63 -7.07 -4.08
C LEU A 51 -23.41 -8.42 -3.39
N ASP A 52 -22.36 -8.53 -2.57
CA ASP A 52 -21.99 -9.72 -1.79
C ASP A 52 -22.60 -9.72 -0.35
N ASP A 53 -23.25 -8.63 0.08
CA ASP A 53 -23.86 -8.46 1.42
C ASP A 53 -25.11 -9.36 1.67
N GLU A 54 -25.44 -10.31 0.79
CA GLU A 54 -26.33 -11.44 1.13
C GLU A 54 -25.60 -12.58 1.89
N ASP A 55 -24.26 -12.58 2.02
CA ASP A 55 -23.53 -13.62 2.76
C ASP A 55 -22.32 -13.09 3.58
N GLU A 56 -22.58 -12.83 4.88
CA GLU A 56 -21.71 -12.93 6.06
C GLU A 56 -20.16 -12.74 5.94
N LYS A 57 -19.61 -11.58 6.39
CA LYS A 57 -18.77 -11.46 7.62
C LYS A 57 -17.91 -10.18 7.69
N PRO A 58 -17.73 -9.61 8.91
CA PRO A 58 -16.86 -8.47 9.16
C PRO A 58 -15.44 -8.91 9.49
N ARG A 59 -14.40 -8.37 8.83
CA ARG A 59 -13.01 -8.46 9.34
C ARG A 59 -12.16 -7.21 9.06
N PRO A 60 -11.16 -6.95 9.94
CA PRO A 60 -10.82 -5.62 10.39
C PRO A 60 -9.37 -5.19 10.09
N LYS A 61 -9.08 -3.93 10.49
CA LYS A 61 -7.76 -3.31 10.79
C LYS A 61 -6.94 -2.74 9.61
N LYS A 62 -6.68 -1.43 9.70
CA LYS A 62 -5.29 -0.98 9.93
C LYS A 62 -5.26 0.30 10.76
N LYS A 63 -4.99 0.14 12.06
CA LYS A 63 -4.42 1.18 12.90
C LYS A 63 -3.07 1.59 12.29
N VAL A 64 -2.90 2.87 11.99
CA VAL A 64 -1.58 3.52 11.98
C VAL A 64 -1.70 4.67 12.97
N VAL A 65 -1.64 4.33 14.25
CA VAL A 65 -1.17 5.27 15.27
C VAL A 65 0.32 4.99 15.37
N LYS A 66 1.08 5.99 14.94
CA LYS A 66 2.52 6.06 14.97
C LYS A 66 2.92 6.51 16.39
N GLU A 67 3.91 5.80 16.94
CA GLU A 67 4.83 6.20 18.01
C GLU A 67 4.24 6.83 19.28
N GLU A 68 4.16 6.04 20.34
CA GLU A 68 4.68 6.44 21.66
C GLU A 68 5.25 5.19 22.34
N GLU A 69 6.57 5.04 22.23
CA GLU A 69 7.37 4.15 23.07
C GLU A 69 8.28 5.05 23.91
N THR A 70 7.86 5.36 25.13
CA THR A 70 8.78 5.55 26.26
C THR A 70 8.23 4.78 27.45
N VAL A 71 8.89 3.64 27.60
CA VAL A 71 8.87 2.62 28.64
C VAL A 71 9.12 3.25 30.02
N VAL A 72 8.42 2.70 31.03
CA VAL A 72 8.74 2.56 32.47
C VAL A 72 9.00 3.84 33.31
N GLU A 73 8.58 3.97 34.56
CA GLU A 73 8.60 2.97 35.64
C GLU A 73 7.80 3.48 36.88
N ALA A 74 7.37 2.53 37.71
CA ALA A 74 7.08 2.64 39.14
C ALA A 74 5.93 3.54 39.63
N LYS A 75 4.74 2.92 39.71
CA LYS A 75 3.78 3.20 40.79
C LYS A 75 4.14 2.30 41.97
N GLU A 76 4.73 2.87 43.01
CA GLU A 76 4.67 2.35 44.36
C GLU A 76 4.37 3.55 45.24
N ASP A 77 3.11 3.66 45.69
CA ASP A 77 2.73 4.28 46.96
C ASP A 77 1.21 4.31 47.07
N THR A 78 0.74 3.98 48.28
CA THR A 78 -0.65 4.08 48.77
C THR A 78 -1.54 2.86 48.53
N ASN A 79 -1.56 1.94 49.50
CA ASN A 79 -2.82 1.68 50.19
C ASN A 79 -2.59 1.25 51.64
N GLU A 80 -2.97 2.16 52.54
CA GLU A 80 -3.13 1.97 53.97
C GLU A 80 -4.19 0.89 54.25
N GLN A 81 -3.85 -0.09 55.08
CA GLN A 81 -4.83 -0.80 55.92
C GLN A 81 -4.23 -0.97 57.31
N LYS A 82 -4.73 -0.17 58.25
CA LYS A 82 -4.67 -0.41 59.69
C LYS A 82 -6.10 -0.44 60.21
#